data_AF-A0AAV8UST1-F1
#
_entry.id   AF-A0AAV8UST1-F1
#
_cell.length_a   1.000
_cell.length_b   1.000
_cell.length_c   1.000
_cell.angle_alpha   90.00
_cell.angle_beta   90.00
_cell.angle_gamma   90.00
#
_symmetry.space_group_name_H-M   'P 1'
#
loop_
_entity.id
_entity.type
_entity.pdbx_description
1 polymer ?
#
loop_
_entity_poly.entity_id
_entity_poly.type
_entity_poly.pdbx_seq_one_letter_code
_entity_poly.pdbx_strand_id
1 'polypeptide(L)'
;MYPLIAQDMHLSFDTIVTSVDRSGDNLTLEALDENLKDTNKSERILRDLQARIWKQRFVVGKSWYRTTWSWGDLIATFILVTANLIWGLFGYLKAVNEHRHHLEMITGRKEYMLTLTYYWAYLAAYAGMFDAGAAILFTLRENHLIRTTMGPEGGQYFHGIKYHIGLGYLTFAILTVHSFVILGLEMYYSDYDTYHVLNPTAGWLGHTDFWGLLAWIALALMVVGSLWAVRRWNYRVFYWSHQLYIVFFFAAAVHFPTAIYPIVGALLYFSLDRLAPYLNFARGVTGKATRVAEEIIRVDVPLVRLVNQEYAPGDWYNLRIPSVNLINWHPFSIGSFYRNTPSHATVFVKARGSWTDKLLVKVPEVG
;
A
#
# COMPACT_ATOMS: atom_id res chain seq x y z
N MET A 1 28.28 -27.20 39.46
CA MET A 1 28.49 -25.74 39.49
C MET A 1 29.58 -25.41 38.47
N TYR A 2 29.18 -25.09 37.24
CA TYR A 2 30.00 -24.43 36.23
C TYR A 2 29.09 -23.37 35.59
N PRO A 3 29.53 -22.11 35.43
CA PRO A 3 28.72 -21.10 34.78
C PRO A 3 28.70 -21.39 33.28
N LEU A 4 27.52 -21.68 32.72
CA LEU A 4 27.30 -21.69 31.27
C LEU A 4 27.46 -20.25 30.78
N ILE A 5 28.64 -19.95 30.24
CA ILE A 5 28.91 -18.67 29.58
C ILE A 5 28.19 -18.72 28.24
N ALA A 6 27.07 -18.00 28.12
CA ALA A 6 26.48 -17.70 26.82
C ALA A 6 27.55 -16.97 25.97
N GLN A 7 27.88 -17.52 24.80
CA GLN A 7 28.67 -16.76 23.83
C GLN A 7 27.75 -15.76 23.14
N ASP A 8 28.03 -14.49 23.43
CA ASP A 8 27.29 -13.37 22.88
C ASP A 8 27.98 -12.92 21.60
N MET A 9 27.25 -12.96 20.47
CA MET A 9 27.73 -12.30 19.27
C MET A 9 27.11 -10.91 19.19
N HIS A 10 27.98 -9.91 19.25
CA HIS A 10 27.60 -8.54 18.95
C HIS A 10 27.52 -8.36 17.43
N LEU A 11 26.35 -7.95 16.96
CA LEU A 11 26.13 -7.61 15.56
C LEU A 11 25.83 -6.12 15.48
N SER A 12 26.29 -5.47 14.42
CA SER A 12 25.77 -4.16 14.04
C SER A 12 24.40 -4.37 13.38
N PHE A 13 23.44 -3.57 13.77
CA PHE A 13 22.07 -3.56 13.26
C PHE A 13 21.75 -2.15 12.83
N ASP A 14 20.97 -2.05 11.78
CA ASP A 14 20.15 -0.87 11.60
C ASP A 14 18.72 -1.27 11.91
N THR A 15 18.11 -0.50 12.80
CA THR A 15 16.75 -0.77 13.26
C THR A 15 15.86 0.41 12.91
N ILE A 16 14.70 0.10 12.33
CA ILE A 16 13.61 1.06 12.21
C ILE A 16 12.47 0.52 13.06
N VAL A 17 12.12 1.29 14.09
CA VAL A 17 10.94 1.05 14.91
C VAL A 17 9.74 1.59 14.16
N THR A 18 8.87 0.68 13.79
CA THR A 18 7.60 0.92 13.10
C THR A 18 6.51 0.48 14.07
N SER A 19 6.14 1.36 14.99
CA SER A 19 5.10 1.10 16.01
C SER A 19 3.81 1.83 15.64
N VAL A 20 2.73 1.06 15.55
CA VAL A 20 1.38 1.54 15.28
C VAL A 20 0.39 0.80 16.19
N ASP A 21 0.46 1.09 17.50
CA ASP A 21 -0.65 1.66 18.25
C ASP A 21 -0.12 2.49 19.44
N ARG A 22 -0.41 3.78 19.45
CA ARG A 22 -0.19 4.63 20.63
C ARG A 22 -1.52 4.69 21.36
N SER A 23 -1.81 3.64 22.12
CA SER A 23 -2.82 3.67 23.19
C SER A 23 -2.15 3.46 24.54
N GLY A 24 -1.30 4.43 24.90
CA GLY A 24 -0.65 4.43 26.21
C GLY A 24 0.26 5.65 26.35
N ASP A 25 -0.29 6.75 26.86
CA ASP A 25 0.55 7.80 27.43
C ASP A 25 1.29 7.22 28.63
N ASN A 26 2.59 7.50 28.76
CA ASN A 26 3.25 7.70 30.04
C ASN A 26 4.48 8.58 29.84
N LEU A 27 4.37 9.84 30.27
CA LEU A 27 5.51 10.63 30.71
C LEU A 27 5.31 10.86 32.20
N THR A 28 6.13 10.20 33.02
CA THR A 28 6.23 10.47 34.45
C THR A 28 7.23 11.59 34.70
N LEU A 29 6.80 12.68 35.35
CA LEU A 29 7.55 13.36 36.41
C LEU A 29 6.57 14.00 37.39
N GLU A 30 6.65 13.58 38.64
CA GLU A 30 5.86 14.02 39.80
C GLU A 30 6.17 15.49 40.15
N ALA A 31 5.40 16.47 39.63
CA ALA A 31 5.37 17.85 40.15
C ALA A 31 4.23 18.77 39.62
N LEU A 32 3.16 18.27 38.98
CA LEU A 32 2.10 19.12 38.37
C LEU A 32 0.68 18.59 38.63
N ASP A 33 0.38 18.16 39.86
CA ASP A 33 -0.70 17.20 40.16
C ASP A 33 -2.11 17.77 40.47
N GLU A 34 -2.44 19.01 40.09
CA GLU A 34 -3.83 19.50 40.21
C GLU A 34 -4.42 20.06 38.91
N ASN A 35 -3.70 20.89 38.15
CA ASN A 35 -4.19 21.40 36.86
C ASN A 35 -4.13 20.35 35.71
N LEU A 36 -3.30 19.31 35.83
CA LEU A 36 -3.25 18.22 34.84
C LEU A 36 -4.38 17.20 35.01
N LYS A 37 -5.06 17.12 36.17
CA LYS A 37 -6.08 16.09 36.42
C LYS A 37 -7.33 16.29 35.55
N ASP A 38 -7.79 17.53 35.35
CA ASP A 38 -8.94 17.80 34.47
C ASP A 38 -8.58 17.75 32.97
N THR A 39 -7.36 18.12 32.62
CA THR A 39 -6.86 18.02 31.24
C THR A 39 -6.66 16.55 30.84
N ASN A 40 -6.05 15.73 31.70
CA ASN A 40 -5.94 14.28 31.50
C ASN A 40 -7.30 13.58 31.54
N LYS A 41 -8.26 14.04 32.35
CA LYS A 41 -9.61 13.45 32.40
C LYS A 41 -10.38 13.72 31.11
N SER A 42 -10.35 14.95 30.61
CA SER A 42 -10.98 15.31 29.34
C SER A 42 -10.31 14.63 28.15
N GLU A 43 -8.99 14.59 28.08
CA GLU A 43 -8.26 13.83 27.05
C GLU A 43 -8.55 12.32 27.13
N ARG A 44 -8.60 11.75 28.33
CA ARG A 44 -8.92 10.32 28.52
C ARG A 44 -10.37 10.02 28.13
N ILE A 45 -11.32 10.90 28.44
CA ILE A 45 -12.71 10.78 28.00
C ILE A 45 -12.80 10.89 26.47
N LEU A 46 -12.08 11.83 25.85
CA LEU A 46 -12.03 11.99 24.40
C LEU A 46 -11.41 10.76 23.73
N ARG A 47 -10.33 10.19 24.29
CA ARG A 47 -9.72 8.95 23.81
C ARG A 47 -10.65 7.75 23.97
N ASP A 48 -11.35 7.63 25.09
CA ASP A 48 -12.34 6.57 25.32
C ASP A 48 -13.53 6.71 24.37
N LEU A 49 -13.99 7.93 24.11
CA LEU A 49 -15.05 8.22 23.15
C LEU A 49 -14.60 7.90 21.72
N GLN A 50 -13.41 8.34 21.33
CA GLN A 50 -12.82 7.99 20.04
C GLN A 50 -12.67 6.47 19.90
N ALA A 51 -12.10 5.79 20.89
CA ALA A 51 -11.94 4.34 20.88
C ALA A 51 -13.30 3.62 20.82
N ARG A 52 -14.34 4.13 21.49
CA ARG A 52 -15.71 3.62 21.41
C ARG A 52 -16.31 3.78 20.02
N ILE A 53 -16.12 4.94 19.39
CA ILE A 53 -16.58 5.20 18.02
C ILE A 53 -15.88 4.23 17.07
N TRP A 54 -14.54 4.15 17.08
CA TRP A 54 -13.78 3.28 16.18
C TRP A 54 -14.03 1.78 16.39
N LYS A 55 -14.42 1.35 17.60
CA LYS A 55 -14.76 -0.06 17.90
C LYS A 55 -16.16 -0.49 17.42
N GLN A 56 -17.05 0.44 17.08
CA GLN A 56 -18.37 0.07 16.58
C GLN A 56 -18.25 -0.63 15.23
N ARG A 57 -18.94 -1.78 15.11
CA ARG A 57 -18.98 -2.59 13.90
C ARG A 57 -20.41 -2.69 13.39
N PHE A 58 -20.57 -2.41 12.11
CA PHE A 58 -21.83 -2.55 11.38
C PHE A 58 -21.81 -3.86 10.62
N VAL A 59 -22.90 -4.63 10.69
CA VAL A 59 -23.03 -5.82 9.86
C VAL A 59 -23.67 -5.41 8.55
N VAL A 60 -22.95 -5.59 7.44
CA VAL A 60 -23.45 -5.29 6.10
C VAL A 60 -23.58 -6.62 5.33
N GLY A 61 -24.75 -6.84 4.73
CA GLY A 61 -25.04 -7.97 3.85
C GLY A 61 -26.04 -9.00 4.38
N LYS A 62 -26.48 -9.91 3.49
CA LYS A 62 -27.34 -11.05 3.81
C LYS A 62 -26.50 -12.25 4.30
N SER A 63 -27.13 -13.30 4.85
CA SER A 63 -26.46 -14.38 5.59
C SER A 63 -25.22 -14.99 4.92
N TRP A 64 -25.16 -15.04 3.59
CA TRP A 64 -24.09 -15.69 2.83
C TRP A 64 -22.93 -14.77 2.42
N TYR A 65 -22.97 -13.46 2.71
CA TYR A 65 -21.84 -12.53 2.50
C TYR A 65 -21.71 -11.49 3.63
N ARG A 66 -22.08 -11.86 4.86
CA ARG A 66 -22.00 -10.96 6.02
C ARG A 66 -20.55 -10.50 6.23
N THR A 67 -20.33 -9.20 6.18
CA THR A 67 -19.05 -8.57 6.52
C THR A 67 -19.28 -7.54 7.61
N THR A 68 -18.33 -7.42 8.53
CA THR A 68 -18.34 -6.36 9.55
C THR A 68 -17.56 -5.17 9.04
N TRP A 69 -18.23 -4.01 8.97
CA TRP A 69 -17.65 -2.73 8.58
C TRP A 69 -17.34 -1.90 9.82
N SER A 70 -16.19 -1.25 9.85
CA SER A 70 -15.90 -0.20 10.84
C SER A 70 -16.31 1.18 10.31
N TRP A 71 -16.31 2.21 11.17
CA TRP A 71 -16.45 3.59 10.73
C TRP A 71 -15.35 4.01 9.74
N GLY A 72 -14.14 3.46 9.91
CA GLY A 72 -13.03 3.66 8.98
C GLY A 72 -13.36 3.15 7.59
N ASP A 73 -14.07 2.02 7.50
CA ASP A 73 -14.47 1.47 6.22
C ASP A 73 -15.51 2.33 5.50
N LEU A 74 -16.45 2.92 6.24
CA LEU A 74 -17.44 3.86 5.69
C LEU A 74 -16.76 5.14 5.19
N ILE A 75 -15.86 5.72 5.99
CA ILE A 75 -15.11 6.93 5.63
C ILE A 75 -14.23 6.67 4.40
N ALA A 76 -13.48 5.56 4.41
CA ALA A 76 -12.64 5.14 3.29
C ALA A 76 -13.45 5.02 1.99
N THR A 77 -14.58 4.30 2.06
CA THR A 77 -15.47 4.11 0.91
C THR A 77 -16.02 5.45 0.42
N PHE A 78 -16.48 6.32 1.32
CA PHE A 78 -16.99 7.64 0.95
C PHE A 78 -15.92 8.49 0.24
N ILE A 79 -14.70 8.58 0.81
CA ILE A 79 -13.58 9.31 0.22
C ILE A 79 -13.24 8.75 -1.17
N LEU A 80 -13.14 7.42 -1.31
CA LEU A 80 -12.82 6.78 -2.57
C LEU A 80 -13.89 7.04 -3.63
N VAL A 81 -15.18 6.91 -3.29
CA VAL A 81 -16.29 7.18 -4.21
C VAL A 81 -16.30 8.65 -4.63
N THR A 82 -16.16 9.59 -3.67
CA THR A 82 -16.13 11.02 -3.99
C THR A 82 -14.94 11.37 -4.88
N ALA A 83 -13.75 10.87 -4.57
CA ALA A 83 -12.56 11.13 -5.39
C ALA A 83 -12.67 10.51 -6.79
N ASN A 84 -13.25 9.32 -6.91
CA ASN A 84 -13.52 8.67 -8.18
C ASN A 84 -14.50 9.50 -9.04
N LEU A 85 -15.57 10.04 -8.44
CA LEU A 85 -16.50 10.96 -9.12
C LEU A 85 -15.82 12.26 -9.56
N ILE A 86 -14.95 12.83 -8.73
CA ILE A 86 -14.20 14.06 -9.07
C ILE A 86 -13.28 13.81 -10.27
N TRP A 87 -12.46 12.75 -10.22
CA TRP A 87 -11.55 12.43 -11.32
C TRP A 87 -12.28 12.02 -12.59
N GLY A 88 -13.36 11.26 -12.46
CA GLY A 88 -14.24 10.93 -13.59
C GLY A 88 -14.86 12.18 -14.23
N LEU A 89 -15.38 13.10 -13.42
CA LEU A 89 -15.93 14.37 -13.92
C LEU A 89 -14.85 15.23 -14.59
N PHE A 90 -13.64 15.27 -14.03
CA PHE A 90 -12.50 15.94 -14.66
C PHE A 90 -12.22 15.37 -16.06
N GLY A 91 -12.16 14.04 -16.19
CA GLY A 91 -11.98 13.37 -17.48
C GLY A 91 -13.09 13.72 -18.48
N TYR A 92 -14.35 13.70 -18.03
CA TYR A 92 -15.51 14.10 -18.84
C TYR A 92 -15.39 15.54 -19.33
N LEU A 93 -15.15 16.49 -18.42
CA LEU A 93 -15.06 17.92 -18.76
C LEU A 93 -13.88 18.21 -19.69
N LYS A 94 -12.76 17.50 -19.50
CA LYS A 94 -11.61 17.59 -20.40
C LYS A 94 -11.99 17.13 -21.81
N ALA A 95 -12.67 15.99 -21.94
CA ALA A 95 -13.11 15.47 -23.23
C ALA A 95 -14.07 16.44 -23.94
N VAL A 96 -15.03 17.00 -23.20
CA VAL A 96 -15.97 18.02 -23.70
C VAL A 96 -15.23 19.26 -24.19
N ASN A 97 -14.22 19.72 -23.45
CA ASN A 97 -13.43 20.89 -23.83
C ASN A 97 -12.58 20.63 -25.09
N GLU A 98 -11.93 19.46 -25.18
CA GLU A 98 -11.12 19.07 -26.33
C GLU A 98 -11.94 18.89 -27.62
N HIS A 99 -13.21 18.48 -27.48
CA HIS A 99 -14.10 18.21 -28.62
C HIS A 99 -15.21 19.25 -28.76
N ARG A 100 -15.06 20.43 -28.14
CA ARG A 100 -16.10 21.47 -28.12
C ARG A 100 -16.56 21.86 -29.52
N HIS A 101 -15.63 22.05 -30.45
CA HIS A 101 -15.96 22.40 -31.83
C HIS A 101 -16.65 21.26 -32.59
N HIS A 102 -16.39 20.01 -32.23
CA HIS A 102 -17.10 18.87 -32.81
C HIS A 102 -18.57 18.86 -32.38
N LEU A 103 -18.89 19.25 -31.13
CA LEU A 103 -20.28 19.34 -30.65
C LEU A 103 -21.13 20.32 -31.45
N GLU A 104 -20.53 21.44 -31.87
CA GLU A 104 -21.20 22.49 -32.67
C GLU A 104 -21.58 21.99 -34.08
N MET A 105 -20.95 20.91 -34.55
CA MET A 105 -21.17 20.32 -35.87
C MET A 105 -22.07 19.08 -35.87
N ILE A 106 -22.51 18.59 -34.69
CA ILE A 106 -23.37 17.40 -34.58
C ILE A 106 -24.82 17.77 -34.90
N THR A 107 -25.36 17.19 -35.97
CA THR A 107 -26.76 17.41 -36.40
C THR A 107 -27.65 16.18 -36.21
N GLY A 108 -27.06 14.99 -36.01
CA GLY A 108 -27.79 13.73 -35.91
C GLY A 108 -27.73 13.05 -34.54
N ARG A 109 -28.78 12.29 -34.21
CA ARG A 109 -28.90 11.56 -32.93
C ARG A 109 -27.79 10.51 -32.77
N LYS A 110 -27.38 9.85 -33.85
CA LYS A 110 -26.38 8.78 -33.80
C LYS A 110 -25.00 9.33 -33.43
N GLU A 111 -24.61 10.41 -34.10
CA GLU A 111 -23.37 11.14 -33.89
C GLU A 111 -23.32 11.68 -32.45
N TYR A 112 -24.44 12.26 -31.97
CA TYR A 112 -24.56 12.69 -30.58
C TYR A 112 -24.33 11.56 -29.58
N MET A 113 -24.96 10.39 -29.78
CA MET A 113 -24.79 9.25 -28.89
C MET A 113 -23.35 8.72 -28.88
N LEU A 114 -22.70 8.65 -30.05
CA LEU A 114 -21.31 8.21 -30.15
C LEU A 114 -20.34 9.18 -29.47
N THR A 115 -20.54 10.49 -29.64
CA THR A 115 -19.77 11.52 -28.92
C THR A 115 -19.98 11.42 -27.40
N LEU A 116 -21.22 11.19 -26.96
CA LEU A 116 -21.49 10.96 -25.54
C LEU A 116 -20.76 9.71 -25.01
N THR A 117 -20.77 8.61 -25.77
CA THR A 117 -20.02 7.39 -25.45
C THR A 117 -18.51 7.66 -25.33
N TYR A 118 -17.95 8.47 -26.22
CA TYR A 118 -16.55 8.90 -26.16
C TYR A 118 -16.24 9.64 -24.84
N TYR A 119 -17.11 10.54 -24.40
CA TYR A 119 -16.95 11.25 -23.13
C TYR A 119 -17.06 10.34 -21.90
N TRP A 120 -17.97 9.37 -21.94
CA TRP A 120 -18.06 8.35 -20.88
C TRP A 120 -16.81 7.47 -20.83
N ALA A 121 -16.19 7.18 -21.97
CA ALA A 121 -14.93 6.44 -22.00
C ALA A 121 -13.79 7.26 -21.38
N TYR A 122 -13.73 8.57 -21.58
CA TYR A 122 -12.77 9.45 -20.88
C TYR A 122 -13.01 9.52 -19.38
N LEU A 123 -14.27 9.59 -18.95
CA LEU A 123 -14.64 9.50 -17.53
C LEU A 123 -14.11 8.19 -16.93
N ALA A 124 -14.35 7.07 -17.61
CA ALA A 124 -13.87 5.76 -17.20
C ALA A 124 -12.33 5.71 -17.11
N ALA A 125 -11.60 6.28 -18.08
CA ALA A 125 -10.13 6.32 -18.06
C ALA A 125 -9.60 7.00 -16.79
N TYR A 126 -10.08 8.22 -16.49
CA TYR A 126 -9.60 8.99 -15.35
C TYR A 126 -10.00 8.38 -14.01
N ALA A 127 -11.23 7.85 -13.90
CA ALA A 127 -11.68 7.14 -12.71
C ALA A 127 -10.86 5.85 -12.48
N GLY A 128 -10.64 5.05 -13.52
CA GLY A 128 -9.83 3.83 -13.45
C GLY A 128 -8.37 4.11 -13.10
N MET A 129 -7.78 5.18 -13.65
CA MET A 129 -6.42 5.58 -13.28
C MET A 129 -6.34 6.05 -11.83
N PHE A 130 -7.32 6.80 -11.33
CA PHE A 130 -7.40 7.13 -9.91
C PHE A 130 -7.43 5.88 -9.03
N ASP A 131 -8.29 4.90 -9.37
CA ASP A 131 -8.39 3.64 -8.63
C ASP A 131 -7.06 2.87 -8.64
N ALA A 132 -6.33 2.87 -9.77
CA ALA A 132 -5.03 2.24 -9.88
C ALA A 132 -4.00 2.87 -8.92
N GLY A 133 -3.97 4.20 -8.84
CA GLY A 133 -3.13 4.93 -7.91
C GLY A 133 -3.53 4.67 -6.45
N ALA A 134 -4.83 4.74 -6.15
CA ALA A 134 -5.36 4.47 -4.83
C ALA A 134 -5.06 3.02 -4.38
N ALA A 135 -5.13 2.03 -5.28
CA ALA A 135 -4.80 0.65 -4.99
C ALA A 135 -3.36 0.51 -4.46
N ILE A 136 -2.40 1.29 -4.96
CA ILE A 136 -1.02 1.28 -4.46
C ILE A 136 -0.93 1.82 -3.03
N LEU A 137 -1.68 2.88 -2.70
CA LEU A 137 -1.65 3.47 -1.35
C LEU A 137 -1.99 2.44 -0.27
N PHE A 138 -2.92 1.53 -0.56
CA PHE A 138 -3.33 0.48 0.36
C PHE A 138 -2.36 -0.73 0.43
N THR A 139 -1.27 -0.73 -0.34
CA THR A 139 -0.19 -1.73 -0.21
C THR A 139 0.90 -1.32 0.78
N LEU A 140 0.86 -0.08 1.25
CA LEU A 140 1.86 0.47 2.17
C LEU A 140 1.73 -0.19 3.54
N ARG A 141 2.87 -0.59 4.11
CA ARG A 141 2.91 -1.36 5.36
C ARG A 141 2.43 -0.52 6.54
N GLU A 142 2.81 0.76 6.56
CA GLU A 142 2.43 1.73 7.57
C GLU A 142 1.91 3.00 6.92
N ASN A 143 0.67 2.93 6.44
CA ASN A 143 0.09 4.10 5.79
C ASN A 143 -0.38 5.12 6.84
N HIS A 144 0.53 5.99 7.28
CA HIS A 144 0.24 7.03 8.27
C HIS A 144 -0.88 7.97 7.83
N LEU A 145 -0.92 8.33 6.54
CA LEU A 145 -1.98 9.15 5.95
C LEU A 145 -3.35 8.48 6.05
N ILE A 146 -3.44 7.18 5.74
CA ILE A 146 -4.69 6.42 5.83
C ILE A 146 -5.05 6.19 7.30
N ARG A 147 -4.06 6.01 8.18
CA ARG A 147 -4.30 5.88 9.62
C ARG A 147 -4.93 7.15 10.21
N THR A 148 -4.43 8.33 9.83
CA THR A 148 -4.96 9.60 10.35
C THR A 148 -6.33 9.94 9.78
N THR A 149 -6.60 9.55 8.53
CA THR A 149 -7.86 9.88 7.84
C THR A 149 -8.97 8.84 8.03
N MET A 150 -8.62 7.55 8.07
CA MET A 150 -9.54 6.41 8.11
C MET A 150 -9.44 5.61 9.42
N GLY A 151 -8.67 6.11 10.40
CA GLY A 151 -8.51 5.50 11.71
C GLY A 151 -7.45 4.39 11.79
N PRO A 152 -7.17 3.89 13.02
CA PRO A 152 -6.09 2.93 13.27
C PRO A 152 -6.21 1.64 12.45
N GLU A 153 -7.42 1.11 12.30
CA GLU A 153 -7.65 -0.12 11.54
C GLU A 153 -7.44 0.09 10.03
N GLY A 154 -7.91 1.21 9.45
CA GLY A 154 -7.80 1.46 8.01
C GLY A 154 -6.35 1.61 7.53
N GLY A 155 -5.48 2.18 8.37
CA GLY A 155 -4.05 2.36 8.06
C GLY A 155 -3.20 1.09 8.23
N GLN A 156 -3.75 0.03 8.82
CA GLN A 156 -3.05 -1.25 8.97
C GLN A 156 -3.07 -2.04 7.66
N TYR A 157 -1.91 -2.54 7.25
CA TYR A 157 -1.75 -3.34 6.03
C TYR A 157 -2.79 -4.47 5.88
N PHE A 158 -3.06 -5.24 6.94
CA PHE A 158 -3.97 -6.40 6.89
C PHE A 158 -5.43 -6.02 6.60
N HIS A 159 -5.85 -4.83 7.01
CA HIS A 159 -7.17 -4.29 6.71
C HIS A 159 -7.14 -3.50 5.39
N GLY A 160 -6.06 -2.80 5.10
CA GLY A 160 -5.82 -2.02 3.88
C GLY A 160 -5.84 -2.88 2.61
N ILE A 161 -5.29 -4.09 2.66
CA ILE A 161 -5.15 -4.97 1.48
C ILE A 161 -6.48 -5.31 0.80
N LYS A 162 -7.61 -5.29 1.52
CA LYS A 162 -8.94 -5.50 0.92
C LYS A 162 -9.30 -4.39 -0.07
N TYR A 163 -8.90 -3.14 0.22
CA TYR A 163 -9.06 -2.00 -0.67
C TYR A 163 -8.15 -2.10 -1.89
N HIS A 164 -6.89 -2.49 -1.70
CA HIS A 164 -5.99 -2.76 -2.82
C HIS A 164 -6.59 -3.77 -3.80
N ILE A 165 -7.13 -4.89 -3.29
CA ILE A 165 -7.78 -5.93 -4.11
C ILE A 165 -9.03 -5.38 -4.80
N GLY A 166 -9.92 -4.71 -4.05
CA GLY A 166 -11.16 -4.16 -4.60
C GLY A 166 -10.92 -3.11 -5.68
N LEU A 167 -10.05 -2.14 -5.40
CA LEU A 167 -9.65 -1.09 -6.34
C LEU A 167 -8.90 -1.65 -7.54
N GLY A 168 -8.06 -2.68 -7.36
CA GLY A 168 -7.39 -3.36 -8.47
C GLY A 168 -8.36 -4.03 -9.45
N TYR A 169 -9.37 -4.75 -8.94
CA TYR A 169 -10.41 -5.32 -9.80
C TYR A 169 -11.32 -4.25 -10.42
N LEU A 170 -11.64 -3.19 -9.69
CA LEU A 170 -12.43 -2.07 -10.22
C LEU A 170 -11.69 -1.34 -11.35
N THR A 171 -10.40 -1.05 -11.15
CA THR A 171 -9.49 -0.51 -12.17
C THR A 171 -9.52 -1.36 -13.42
N PHE A 172 -9.36 -2.68 -13.27
CA PHE A 172 -9.38 -3.60 -14.42
C PHE A 172 -10.72 -3.58 -15.15
N ALA A 173 -11.85 -3.62 -14.44
CA ALA A 173 -13.17 -3.59 -15.06
C ALA A 173 -13.40 -2.27 -15.84
N ILE A 174 -13.15 -1.13 -15.20
CA ILE A 174 -13.37 0.19 -15.80
C ILE A 174 -12.44 0.42 -16.99
N LEU A 175 -11.14 0.13 -16.84
CA LEU A 175 -10.17 0.34 -17.93
C LEU A 175 -10.37 -0.64 -19.08
N THR A 176 -10.88 -1.85 -18.81
CA THR A 176 -11.30 -2.77 -19.88
C THR A 176 -12.44 -2.18 -20.71
N VAL A 177 -13.49 -1.65 -20.05
CA VAL A 177 -14.59 -0.99 -20.77
C VAL A 177 -14.08 0.21 -21.57
N HIS A 178 -13.23 1.05 -20.97
CA HIS A 178 -12.59 2.17 -21.67
C HIS A 178 -11.85 1.71 -22.93
N SER A 179 -10.94 0.74 -22.82
CA SER A 179 -10.11 0.26 -23.93
C SER A 179 -10.95 -0.28 -25.10
N PHE A 180 -11.93 -1.14 -24.82
CA PHE A 180 -12.75 -1.74 -25.88
C PHE A 180 -13.74 -0.74 -26.51
N VAL A 181 -14.26 0.21 -25.73
CA VAL A 181 -15.16 1.25 -26.26
C VAL A 181 -14.40 2.21 -27.16
N ILE A 182 -13.23 2.71 -26.74
CA ILE A 182 -12.42 3.64 -27.55
C ILE A 182 -11.95 2.95 -28.83
N LEU A 183 -11.37 1.76 -28.73
CA LEU A 183 -10.93 1.00 -29.90
C LEU A 183 -12.08 0.75 -30.89
N GLY A 184 -13.26 0.40 -30.38
CA GLY A 184 -14.45 0.19 -31.21
C GLY A 184 -14.95 1.47 -31.89
N LEU A 185 -14.91 2.61 -31.19
CA LEU A 185 -15.26 3.92 -31.76
C LEU A 185 -14.25 4.33 -32.84
N GLU A 186 -12.95 4.15 -32.60
CA GLU A 186 -11.90 4.51 -33.55
C GLU A 186 -11.96 3.65 -34.81
N MET A 187 -12.14 2.34 -34.68
CA MET A 187 -12.36 1.47 -35.84
C MET A 187 -13.63 1.85 -36.62
N TYR A 188 -14.67 2.31 -35.93
CA TYR A 188 -15.92 2.75 -36.57
C TYR A 188 -15.77 4.11 -37.29
N TYR A 189 -15.05 5.08 -36.73
CA TYR A 189 -14.94 6.43 -37.27
C TYR A 189 -13.86 6.60 -38.33
N SER A 190 -12.77 5.85 -38.23
CA SER A 190 -11.56 6.16 -38.99
C SER A 190 -11.49 5.46 -40.35
N ASP A 191 -12.42 4.54 -40.64
CA ASP A 191 -12.39 3.64 -41.80
C ASP A 191 -11.04 2.91 -41.98
N TYR A 192 -10.26 2.86 -40.89
CA TYR A 192 -8.92 2.29 -40.83
C TYR A 192 -9.01 0.82 -40.47
N ASP A 193 -8.16 0.01 -41.12
CA ASP A 193 -7.96 -1.36 -40.71
C ASP A 193 -7.22 -1.44 -39.36
N THR A 194 -7.16 -2.64 -38.79
CA THR A 194 -6.46 -2.88 -37.51
C THR A 194 -4.98 -2.47 -37.55
N TYR A 195 -4.35 -2.45 -38.73
CA TYR A 195 -2.96 -2.04 -38.87
C TYR A 195 -2.81 -0.54 -38.58
N HIS A 196 -3.68 0.32 -39.12
CA HIS A 196 -3.60 1.75 -38.87
C HIS A 196 -3.93 2.17 -37.42
N VAL A 197 -4.78 1.40 -36.73
CA VAL A 197 -5.19 1.66 -35.34
C VAL A 197 -4.20 1.09 -34.32
N LEU A 198 -3.46 0.01 -34.62
CA LEU A 198 -2.56 -0.61 -33.64
C LEU A 198 -1.06 -0.53 -33.99
N ASN A 199 -0.71 0.00 -35.16
CA ASN A 199 0.69 0.18 -35.52
C ASN A 199 1.23 1.52 -34.99
N PRO A 200 2.21 1.50 -34.06
CA PRO A 200 2.78 2.72 -33.49
C PRO A 200 3.54 3.60 -34.50
N THR A 201 3.82 3.09 -35.71
CA THR A 201 4.45 3.86 -36.79
C THR A 201 3.44 4.41 -37.82
N ALA A 202 2.16 4.05 -37.73
CA ALA A 202 1.15 4.49 -38.70
C ALA A 202 0.69 5.94 -38.50
N GLY A 203 0.87 6.50 -37.30
CA GLY A 203 0.52 7.87 -36.98
C GLY A 203 0.31 8.07 -35.48
N TRP A 204 -0.22 9.25 -35.11
CA TRP A 204 -0.52 9.55 -33.71
C TRP A 204 -1.50 8.54 -33.10
N LEU A 205 -2.62 8.27 -33.78
CA LEU A 205 -3.64 7.30 -33.35
C LEU A 205 -3.03 5.92 -33.06
N GLY A 206 -2.39 5.32 -34.06
CA GLY A 206 -1.71 4.03 -33.89
C GLY A 206 -0.65 4.01 -32.79
N HIS A 207 0.02 5.14 -32.55
CA HIS A 207 0.96 5.29 -31.43
C HIS A 207 0.24 5.27 -30.07
N THR A 208 -0.79 6.10 -29.86
CA THR A 208 -1.52 6.12 -28.60
C THR A 208 -2.12 4.75 -28.31
N ASP A 209 -2.81 4.14 -29.26
CA ASP A 209 -3.59 2.92 -29.01
C ASP A 209 -2.69 1.70 -28.76
N PHE A 210 -1.54 1.64 -29.43
CA PHE A 210 -0.51 0.65 -29.13
C PHE A 210 -0.08 0.70 -27.66
N TRP A 211 0.22 1.89 -27.13
CA TRP A 211 0.61 2.04 -25.73
C TRP A 211 -0.55 1.78 -24.76
N GLY A 212 -1.77 2.18 -25.13
CA GLY A 212 -2.98 1.90 -24.36
C GLY A 212 -3.24 0.39 -24.25
N LEU A 213 -3.11 -0.33 -25.36
CA LEU A 213 -3.23 -1.78 -25.41
C LEU A 213 -2.12 -2.47 -24.61
N LEU A 214 -0.87 -2.00 -24.70
CA LEU A 214 0.23 -2.53 -23.90
C LEU A 214 -0.01 -2.34 -22.39
N ALA A 215 -0.51 -1.18 -21.98
CA ALA A 215 -0.91 -0.92 -20.59
C ALA A 215 -2.02 -1.89 -20.16
N TRP A 216 -3.06 -2.06 -20.97
CA TRP A 216 -4.16 -2.96 -20.66
C TRP A 216 -3.71 -4.43 -20.56
N ILE A 217 -2.84 -4.91 -21.46
CA ILE A 217 -2.26 -6.26 -21.41
C ILE A 217 -1.46 -6.46 -20.11
N ALA A 218 -0.63 -5.48 -19.74
CA ALA A 218 0.12 -5.53 -18.48
C ALA A 218 -0.83 -5.67 -17.28
N LEU A 219 -1.89 -4.85 -17.23
CA LEU A 219 -2.90 -4.91 -16.19
C LEU A 219 -3.65 -6.26 -16.17
N ALA A 220 -4.02 -6.79 -17.34
CA ALA A 220 -4.69 -8.08 -17.46
C ALA A 220 -3.81 -9.22 -16.91
N LEU A 221 -2.51 -9.23 -17.24
CA LEU A 221 -1.56 -10.22 -16.71
C LEU A 221 -1.36 -10.09 -15.19
N MET A 222 -1.36 -8.86 -14.66
CA MET A 222 -1.36 -8.64 -13.21
C MET A 222 -2.59 -9.26 -12.55
N VAL A 223 -3.79 -9.02 -13.12
CA VAL A 223 -5.05 -9.53 -12.59
C VAL A 223 -5.09 -11.05 -12.65
N VAL A 224 -4.75 -11.66 -13.79
CA VAL A 224 -4.68 -13.12 -13.95
C VAL A 224 -3.73 -13.74 -12.93
N GLY A 225 -2.53 -13.18 -12.76
CA GLY A 225 -1.58 -13.66 -11.75
C GLY A 225 -2.02 -13.43 -10.31
N SER A 226 -2.91 -12.45 -10.05
CA SER A 226 -3.46 -12.15 -8.73
C SER A 226 -4.68 -12.99 -8.34
N LEU A 227 -5.25 -13.74 -9.28
CA LEU A 227 -6.37 -14.65 -9.00
C LEU A 227 -6.03 -15.60 -7.86
N TRP A 228 -7.01 -15.89 -7.02
CA TRP A 228 -6.82 -16.75 -5.85
C TRP A 228 -6.23 -18.12 -6.21
N ALA A 229 -6.73 -18.73 -7.29
CA ALA A 229 -6.24 -20.02 -7.78
C ALA A 229 -4.74 -19.96 -8.17
N VAL A 230 -4.31 -18.90 -8.87
CA VAL A 230 -2.92 -18.74 -9.31
C VAL A 230 -1.99 -18.46 -8.13
N ARG A 231 -2.39 -17.58 -7.20
CA ARG A 231 -1.62 -17.30 -5.97
C ARG A 231 -1.42 -18.52 -5.09
N ARG A 232 -2.42 -19.40 -5.02
CA ARG A 232 -2.35 -20.66 -4.25
C ARG A 232 -1.55 -21.74 -4.96
N TRP A 233 -1.61 -21.77 -6.29
CA TRP A 233 -0.84 -22.71 -7.10
C TRP A 233 0.67 -22.37 -7.11
N ASN A 234 1.03 -21.11 -7.40
CA ASN A 234 2.42 -20.68 -7.40
C ASN A 234 2.55 -19.17 -7.09
N TYR A 235 2.96 -18.86 -5.87
CA TYR A 235 3.14 -17.47 -5.42
C TYR A 235 4.21 -16.69 -6.23
N ARG A 236 5.19 -17.36 -6.86
CA ARG A 236 6.19 -16.69 -7.69
C ARG A 236 5.56 -16.10 -8.96
N VAL A 237 4.56 -16.77 -9.53
CA VAL A 237 3.83 -16.26 -10.71
C VAL A 237 3.14 -14.95 -10.35
N PHE A 238 2.42 -14.93 -9.22
CA PHE A 238 1.84 -13.70 -8.69
C PHE A 238 2.90 -12.62 -8.47
N TYR A 239 3.98 -12.93 -7.75
CA TYR A 239 5.00 -11.95 -7.42
C TYR A 239 5.58 -11.27 -8.68
N TRP A 240 5.95 -12.07 -9.69
CA TRP A 240 6.56 -11.56 -10.92
C TRP A 240 5.55 -10.89 -11.85
N SER A 241 4.35 -11.44 -12.01
CA SER A 241 3.33 -10.80 -12.86
C SER A 241 2.86 -9.48 -12.25
N HIS A 242 2.82 -9.34 -10.92
CA HIS A 242 2.45 -8.08 -10.29
C HIS A 242 3.48 -6.98 -10.51
N GLN A 243 4.77 -7.29 -10.79
CA GLN A 243 5.78 -6.27 -11.12
C GLN A 243 5.47 -5.52 -12.43
N LEU A 244 4.57 -6.06 -13.27
CA LEU A 244 4.08 -5.39 -14.47
C LEU A 244 3.34 -4.08 -14.17
N TYR A 245 3.08 -3.72 -12.90
CA TYR A 245 2.59 -2.39 -12.53
C TYR A 245 3.49 -1.29 -13.10
N ILE A 246 4.82 -1.50 -13.14
CA ILE A 246 5.77 -0.54 -13.72
C ILE A 246 5.49 -0.33 -15.21
N VAL A 247 5.26 -1.43 -15.95
CA VAL A 247 4.93 -1.40 -17.37
C VAL A 247 3.57 -0.74 -17.59
N PHE A 248 2.56 -1.07 -16.78
CA PHE A 248 1.24 -0.47 -16.83
C PHE A 248 1.28 1.05 -16.66
N PHE A 249 1.91 1.56 -15.59
CA PHE A 249 1.96 3.02 -15.36
C PHE A 249 2.81 3.75 -16.40
N PHE A 250 3.93 3.16 -16.84
CA PHE A 250 4.75 3.75 -17.89
C PHE A 250 3.99 3.82 -19.21
N ALA A 251 3.41 2.71 -19.66
CA ALA A 251 2.64 2.65 -20.90
C ALA A 251 1.40 3.56 -20.84
N ALA A 252 0.70 3.64 -19.71
CA ALA A 252 -0.41 4.57 -19.52
C ALA A 252 0.02 6.05 -19.62
N ALA A 253 1.20 6.39 -19.09
CA ALA A 253 1.76 7.74 -19.18
C ALA A 253 2.14 8.12 -20.63
N VAL A 254 2.63 7.17 -21.42
CA VAL A 254 2.95 7.40 -22.84
C VAL A 254 1.69 7.42 -23.71
N HIS A 255 0.73 6.54 -23.46
CA HIS A 255 -0.58 6.49 -24.12
C HIS A 255 -1.30 7.83 -24.03
N PHE A 256 -1.40 8.39 -22.83
CA PHE A 256 -2.05 9.68 -22.60
C PHE A 256 -1.39 10.41 -21.43
N PRO A 257 -0.50 11.40 -21.66
CA PRO A 257 0.26 12.04 -20.59
C PRO A 257 -0.57 12.61 -19.45
N THR A 258 -1.78 13.11 -19.73
CA THR A 258 -2.66 13.66 -18.69
C THR A 258 -3.36 12.58 -17.85
N ALA A 259 -3.26 11.30 -18.22
CA ALA A 259 -3.71 10.18 -17.41
C ALA A 259 -2.86 9.96 -16.15
N ILE A 260 -1.71 10.64 -16.03
CA ILE A 260 -0.89 10.59 -14.81
C ILE A 260 -1.48 11.47 -13.68
N TYR A 261 -2.30 12.47 -14.00
CA TYR A 261 -2.78 13.44 -13.00
C TYR A 261 -3.46 12.77 -11.78
N PRO A 262 -4.33 11.75 -11.94
CA PRO A 262 -4.96 11.06 -10.81
C PRO A 262 -4.01 10.25 -9.93
N ILE A 263 -2.84 9.87 -10.46
CA ILE A 263 -1.92 8.93 -9.79
C ILE A 263 -0.67 9.60 -9.21
N VAL A 264 -0.33 10.83 -9.62
CA VAL A 264 0.90 11.51 -9.18
C VAL A 264 1.00 11.56 -7.65
N GLY A 265 -0.05 11.97 -6.95
CA GLY A 265 -0.04 12.03 -5.49
C GLY A 265 0.20 10.65 -4.85
N ALA A 266 -0.42 9.61 -5.40
CA ALA A 266 -0.26 8.24 -4.91
C ALA A 266 1.15 7.69 -5.16
N LEU A 267 1.70 7.91 -6.36
CA LEU A 267 3.05 7.49 -6.73
C LEU A 267 4.13 8.24 -5.94
N LEU A 268 3.95 9.54 -5.71
CA LEU A 268 4.85 10.33 -4.87
C LEU A 268 4.84 9.81 -3.44
N TYR A 269 3.67 9.62 -2.84
CA TYR A 269 3.56 9.09 -1.48
C TYR A 269 4.14 7.68 -1.36
N PHE A 270 3.84 6.80 -2.33
CA PHE A 270 4.42 5.46 -2.39
C PHE A 270 5.95 5.52 -2.49
N SER A 271 6.49 6.37 -3.35
CA SER A 271 7.93 6.52 -3.52
C SER A 271 8.59 7.05 -2.24
N LEU A 272 7.98 8.05 -1.58
CA LEU A 272 8.47 8.58 -0.30
C LEU A 272 8.44 7.52 0.80
N ASP A 273 7.38 6.72 0.91
CA ASP A 273 7.32 5.60 1.88
C ASP A 273 8.43 4.56 1.61
N ARG A 274 8.68 4.22 0.35
CA ARG A 274 9.75 3.28 -0.02
C ARG A 274 11.15 3.84 0.24
N LEU A 275 11.34 5.14 0.07
CA LEU A 275 12.62 5.82 0.28
C LEU A 275 12.85 6.20 1.75
N ALA A 276 11.80 6.42 2.54
CA ALA A 276 11.88 6.86 3.92
C ALA A 276 12.76 5.97 4.81
N PRO A 277 12.76 4.62 4.71
CA PRO A 277 13.70 3.78 5.44
C PRO A 277 15.18 4.02 5.11
N TYR A 278 15.48 4.51 3.90
CA TYR A 278 16.84 4.84 3.48
C TYR A 278 17.24 6.27 3.85
N LEU A 279 16.26 7.17 3.94
CA LEU A 279 16.44 8.58 4.31
C LEU A 279 16.42 8.80 5.84
N ASN A 280 15.60 8.04 6.56
CA ASN A 280 15.69 7.91 8.01
C ASN A 280 16.97 7.14 8.29
N PHE A 281 18.05 7.86 8.51
CA PHE A 281 19.36 7.35 8.89
C PHE A 281 19.19 6.12 9.78
N ALA A 282 19.43 4.96 9.16
CA ALA A 282 19.67 3.70 9.82
C ALA A 282 20.36 3.97 11.16
N ARG A 283 19.63 3.80 12.26
CA ARG A 283 20.18 4.04 13.59
C ARG A 283 21.01 2.81 13.91
N GLY A 284 22.27 2.87 13.50
CA GLY A 284 23.26 1.84 13.76
C GLY A 284 23.32 1.56 15.26
N VAL A 285 22.83 0.40 15.68
CA VAL A 285 22.92 -0.07 17.06
C VAL A 285 23.68 -1.38 17.09
N THR A 286 24.47 -1.60 18.15
CA THR A 286 25.11 -2.90 18.36
C THR A 286 24.23 -3.72 19.28
N GLY A 287 23.54 -4.71 18.73
CA GLY A 287 22.69 -5.63 19.47
C GLY A 287 23.40 -6.95 19.74
N LYS A 288 22.73 -7.82 20.49
CA LYS A 288 23.24 -9.13 20.87
C LYS A 288 22.37 -10.20 20.24
N ALA A 289 22.99 -11.17 19.56
CA ALA A 289 22.30 -12.33 19.04
C ALA A 289 22.76 -13.59 19.78
N THR A 290 21.80 -14.41 20.21
CA THR A 290 22.03 -15.65 20.95
C THR A 290 21.14 -16.74 20.38
N ARG A 291 21.71 -17.92 20.11
CA ARG A 291 20.95 -19.07 19.64
C ARG A 291 20.25 -19.74 20.82
N VAL A 292 18.92 -19.81 20.77
CA VAL A 292 18.10 -20.34 21.87
C VAL A 292 17.47 -21.71 21.57
N ALA A 293 17.43 -22.11 20.29
CA ALA A 293 17.07 -23.46 19.86
C ALA A 293 17.71 -23.77 18.49
N GLU A 294 17.55 -25.01 18.01
CA GLU A 294 18.10 -25.49 16.72
C GLU A 294 17.78 -24.56 15.54
N GLU A 295 16.59 -23.96 15.52
CA GLU A 295 16.14 -23.07 14.44
C GLU A 295 15.80 -21.65 14.92
N ILE A 296 16.08 -21.30 16.19
CA ILE A 296 15.59 -20.05 16.79
C ILE A 296 16.74 -19.23 17.36
N ILE A 297 16.79 -17.97 16.94
CA ILE A 297 17.77 -16.97 17.36
C ILE A 297 17.01 -15.89 18.13
N ARG A 298 17.44 -15.63 19.36
CA ARG A 298 17.05 -14.47 20.13
C ARG A 298 17.95 -13.31 19.73
N VAL A 299 17.35 -12.18 19.36
CA VAL A 299 18.09 -10.94 19.08
C VAL A 299 17.61 -9.88 20.06
N ASP A 300 18.53 -9.36 20.88
CA ASP A 300 18.29 -8.26 21.80
C ASP A 300 18.83 -6.96 21.18
N VAL A 301 17.90 -6.07 20.85
CA VAL A 301 18.17 -4.77 20.22
C VAL A 301 18.13 -3.69 21.30
N PRO A 302 19.25 -2.97 21.57
CA PRO A 302 19.30 -1.98 22.63
C PRO A 302 18.42 -0.77 22.29
N LEU A 303 17.73 -0.27 23.31
CA LEU A 303 16.97 0.98 23.22
C LEU A 303 17.92 2.15 23.51
N VAL A 304 18.37 2.83 22.44
CA VAL A 304 19.24 4.01 22.58
C VAL A 304 18.41 5.22 22.97
N ARG A 305 18.87 6.01 23.94
CA ARG A 305 18.15 7.15 24.56
C ARG A 305 17.54 8.18 23.59
N LEU A 306 18.07 8.32 22.37
CA LEU A 306 17.50 9.19 21.32
C LEU A 306 16.18 8.64 20.73
N VAL A 307 15.84 7.39 21.03
CA VAL A 307 14.73 6.60 20.47
C VAL A 307 13.79 6.12 21.58
N ASN A 308 13.73 6.82 22.72
CA ASN A 308 13.00 6.45 23.94
C ASN A 308 11.47 6.36 23.72
N GLN A 309 11.02 5.41 22.91
CA GLN A 309 9.64 5.03 22.73
C GLN A 309 9.45 3.73 23.50
N GLU A 310 8.59 3.79 24.53
CA GLU A 310 8.02 2.58 25.10
C GLU A 310 7.32 1.83 23.94
N TYR A 311 7.72 0.58 23.70
CA TYR A 311 7.05 -0.25 22.72
C TYR A 311 5.87 -0.98 23.37
N ALA A 312 4.77 -1.08 22.64
CA ALA A 312 3.54 -1.73 23.07
C ALA A 312 3.55 -3.23 22.74
N PRO A 313 2.78 -4.06 23.48
CA PRO A 313 2.56 -5.45 23.10
C PRO A 313 2.00 -5.54 21.67
N GLY A 314 2.66 -6.35 20.83
CA GLY A 314 2.29 -6.51 19.41
C GLY A 314 3.08 -5.61 18.45
N ASP A 315 3.90 -4.69 18.96
CA ASP A 315 4.85 -3.94 18.14
C ASP A 315 5.89 -4.85 17.49
N TRP A 316 6.54 -4.33 16.45
CA TRP A 316 7.48 -5.08 15.63
C TRP A 316 8.58 -4.15 15.10
N TYR A 317 9.74 -4.72 14.79
CA TYR A 317 10.87 -4.01 14.20
C TYR A 317 11.15 -4.50 12.78
N ASN A 318 11.51 -3.57 11.89
CA ASN A 318 12.25 -3.91 10.69
C ASN A 318 13.74 -3.95 11.06
N LEU A 319 14.34 -5.13 10.94
CA LEU A 319 15.76 -5.34 11.18
C LEU A 319 16.51 -5.44 9.86
N ARG A 320 17.62 -4.69 9.78
CA ARG A 320 18.69 -4.94 8.82
C ARG A 320 19.93 -5.31 9.59
N ILE A 321 20.55 -6.41 9.20
CA ILE A 321 21.80 -6.90 9.80
C ILE A 321 22.87 -6.86 8.70
N PRO A 322 23.66 -5.79 8.60
CA PRO A 322 24.68 -5.64 7.55
C PRO A 322 25.65 -6.82 7.43
N SER A 323 25.94 -7.50 8.55
CA SER A 323 26.81 -8.68 8.55
C SER A 323 26.19 -9.90 7.83
N VAL A 324 24.87 -9.95 7.67
CA VAL A 324 24.12 -10.99 6.92
C VAL A 324 23.80 -10.51 5.51
N ASN A 325 23.27 -9.29 5.37
CA ASN A 325 22.88 -8.67 4.11
C ASN A 325 22.82 -7.13 4.24
N LEU A 326 23.36 -6.40 3.26
CA LEU A 326 23.46 -4.94 3.29
C LEU A 326 22.17 -4.19 2.94
N ILE A 327 21.22 -4.86 2.28
CA ILE A 327 20.09 -4.20 1.60
C ILE A 327 18.75 -4.62 2.21
N ASN A 328 18.59 -5.89 2.56
CA ASN A 328 17.28 -6.44 2.90
C ASN A 328 16.87 -6.16 4.35
N TRP A 329 15.70 -5.55 4.50
CA TRP A 329 15.02 -5.34 5.77
C TRP A 329 13.96 -6.42 6.02
N HIS A 330 13.94 -6.96 7.23
CA HIS A 330 13.04 -8.06 7.60
C HIS A 330 12.19 -7.68 8.83
N PRO A 331 10.85 -7.85 8.77
CA PRO A 331 9.96 -7.54 9.88
C PRO A 331 9.96 -8.67 10.93
N PHE A 332 10.06 -8.32 12.21
CA PHE A 332 9.95 -9.25 13.33
C PHE A 332 9.17 -8.64 14.50
N SER A 333 8.22 -9.37 15.06
CA SER A 333 7.47 -8.96 16.25
C SER A 333 8.35 -8.95 17.49
N ILE A 334 8.15 -7.95 18.35
CA ILE A 334 8.81 -7.84 19.65
C ILE A 334 8.18 -8.87 20.59
N GLY A 335 9.02 -9.74 21.14
CA GLY A 335 8.64 -10.79 22.08
C GLY A 335 8.86 -10.43 23.55
N SER A 336 9.53 -9.32 23.85
CA SER A 336 9.68 -8.81 25.23
C SER A 336 8.59 -7.80 25.59
N PHE A 337 8.52 -7.46 26.88
CA PHE A 337 7.59 -6.45 27.41
C PHE A 337 8.40 -5.28 28.00
N TYR A 338 8.13 -4.06 27.53
CA TYR A 338 8.96 -2.89 27.84
C TYR A 338 9.21 -2.68 29.34
N ARG A 339 8.19 -2.84 30.19
CA ARG A 339 8.34 -2.67 31.64
C ARG A 339 9.29 -3.70 32.28
N ASN A 340 9.44 -4.87 31.68
CA ASN A 340 10.34 -5.92 32.18
C ASN A 340 11.76 -5.78 31.60
N THR A 341 11.89 -5.18 30.40
CA THR A 341 13.17 -5.02 29.70
C THR A 341 13.31 -3.60 29.13
N PRO A 342 13.47 -2.57 29.98
CA PRO A 342 13.47 -1.17 29.52
C PRO A 342 14.76 -0.78 28.76
N SER A 343 15.80 -1.62 28.79
CA SER A 343 17.08 -1.36 28.11
C SER A 343 17.17 -1.94 26.70
N HIS A 344 16.31 -2.91 26.35
CA HIS A 344 16.37 -3.62 25.07
C HIS A 344 15.02 -4.23 24.69
N ALA A 345 14.74 -4.28 23.40
CA ALA A 345 13.66 -5.07 22.85
C ALA A 345 14.20 -6.42 22.36
N THR A 346 13.49 -7.49 22.65
CA THR A 346 13.85 -8.86 22.23
C THR A 346 12.96 -9.28 21.08
N VAL A 347 13.56 -9.80 20.02
CA VAL A 347 12.88 -10.42 18.88
C VAL A 347 13.35 -11.86 18.71
N PHE A 348 12.43 -12.74 18.32
CA PHE A 348 12.74 -14.15 18.04
C PHE A 348 12.69 -14.40 16.55
N VAL A 349 13.83 -14.80 15.98
CA VAL A 349 13.99 -15.07 14.55
C VAL A 349 14.05 -16.57 14.34
N LYS A 350 13.10 -17.11 13.58
CA LYS A 350 13.10 -18.52 13.16
C LYS A 350 13.73 -18.68 11.78
N ALA A 351 14.62 -19.65 11.61
CA ALA A 351 15.21 -20.02 10.31
C ALA A 351 14.16 -20.61 9.37
N ARG A 352 13.75 -19.85 8.34
CA ARG A 352 12.70 -20.22 7.37
C ARG A 352 13.03 -19.77 5.95
N GLY A 353 14.28 -19.39 5.66
CA GLY A 353 14.63 -18.88 4.34
C GLY A 353 16.01 -18.25 4.27
N SER A 354 16.43 -17.94 3.04
CA SER A 354 17.81 -17.61 2.70
C SER A 354 18.48 -16.53 3.56
N TRP A 355 17.73 -15.54 4.07
CA TRP A 355 18.28 -14.53 4.97
C TRP A 355 18.41 -15.05 6.41
N THR A 356 17.36 -15.66 6.96
CA THR A 356 17.36 -16.18 8.33
C THR A 356 18.32 -17.35 8.51
N ASP A 357 18.53 -18.15 7.47
CA ASP A 357 19.46 -19.30 7.50
C ASP A 357 20.92 -18.80 7.57
N LYS A 358 21.23 -17.72 6.85
CA LYS A 358 22.55 -17.06 6.95
C LYS A 358 22.78 -16.43 8.32
N LEU A 359 21.74 -15.86 8.93
CA LEU A 359 21.81 -15.37 10.30
C LEU A 359 22.07 -16.53 11.28
N LEU A 360 21.39 -17.67 11.09
CA LEU A 360 21.58 -18.88 11.90
C LEU A 360 23.01 -19.41 11.83
N VAL A 361 23.63 -19.43 10.66
CA VAL A 361 25.03 -19.85 10.49
C VAL A 361 26.01 -18.91 11.21
N LYS A 362 25.68 -17.60 11.28
CA LYS A 362 26.54 -16.62 11.95
C LYS A 362 26.44 -16.66 13.46
N VAL A 363 25.32 -17.12 14.03
CA VAL A 363 25.13 -17.23 15.47
C VAL A 363 25.36 -18.69 15.87
N PRO A 364 26.54 -19.07 16.41
CA PRO A 364 26.85 -20.46 16.71
C PRO A 364 25.93 -21.07 17.78
N GLU A 365 25.77 -22.40 17.75
CA GLU A 365 25.17 -23.16 18.84
C GLU A 365 26.02 -23.07 20.10
N VAL A 366 25.35 -23.06 21.26
CA VAL A 366 26.04 -23.29 22.53
C VAL A 366 26.44 -24.76 22.56
N GLY A 367 27.75 -25.01 22.48
CA GLY A 367 28.34 -26.36 22.63
C GLY A 367 28.32 -26.84 24.07
#